data_AF-A0A5K7XGY5-F1
#
_entry.id   AF-A0A5K7XGY5-F1
#
_cell.length_a   1.000
_cell.length_b   1.000
_cell.length_c   1.000
_cell.angle_alpha   90.00
_cell.angle_beta   90.00
_cell.angle_gamma   90.00
#
_symmetry.space_group_name_H-M   'P 1'
#
loop_
_entity.id
_entity.type
_entity.pdbx_description
1 polymer ?
#
loop_
_entity_poly.entity_id
_entity_poly.type
_entity_poly.pdbx_seq_one_letter_code
_entity_poly.pdbx_strand_id
1 'polypeptide(L)'
;MNFQKLLTQLDDVDDRCAETVAAGIANEVSEWAAKHGHPELVREWTPAAQPIEVRKYLAMAIAATAEKPEPGPEPLLSPPEVAELTGSAPETVIEWIKTGFLKASNLATGQRPRYMVKPADLDDFLTSRQVPRANAFRARP
;
A
#
# COMPACT_ATOMS: atom_id res chain seq x y z
N MET A 1 11.95 -9.72 -15.35
CA MET A 1 12.96 -10.41 -14.52
C MET A 1 12.23 -11.45 -13.67
N ASN A 2 12.76 -12.67 -13.50
CA ASN A 2 12.14 -13.67 -12.62
C ASN A 2 12.96 -13.79 -11.33
N PHE A 3 12.57 -13.01 -10.30
CA PHE A 3 13.28 -12.97 -9.03
C PHE A 3 13.20 -14.28 -8.24
N GLN A 4 12.12 -15.06 -8.41
CA GLN A 4 11.98 -16.36 -7.76
C GLN A 4 13.03 -17.35 -8.27
N LYS A 5 13.32 -17.32 -9.57
CA LYS A 5 14.38 -18.13 -10.18
C LYS A 5 15.77 -17.74 -9.63
N LEU A 6 16.03 -16.46 -9.42
CA LEU A 6 17.29 -15.96 -8.85
C LEU A 6 17.45 -16.37 -7.39
N LEU A 7 16.37 -16.40 -6.60
CA LEU A 7 16.38 -16.93 -5.23
C LEU A 7 16.75 -18.41 -5.21
N THR A 8 16.11 -19.24 -6.04
CA THR A 8 16.44 -20.67 -6.12
C THR A 8 17.88 -20.90 -6.55
N GLN A 9 18.37 -20.10 -7.52
CA GLN A 9 19.77 -20.17 -7.95
C GLN A 9 20.75 -19.80 -6.83
N LEU A 10 20.40 -18.87 -5.95
CA LEU A 10 21.22 -18.52 -4.79
C LEU A 10 21.18 -19.61 -3.71
N ASP A 11 20.06 -20.32 -3.57
CA ASP A 11 19.89 -21.41 -2.60
C ASP A 11 20.62 -22.70 -3.01
N ASP A 12 20.78 -22.94 -4.32
CA ASP A 12 21.45 -24.13 -4.87
C ASP A 12 22.98 -23.98 -5.05
N VAL A 13 23.55 -22.82 -4.71
CA VAL A 13 24.99 -22.54 -4.91
C VAL A 13 25.85 -23.09 -3.77
N ASP A 14 26.97 -23.73 -4.12
CA ASP A 14 28.02 -24.16 -3.18
C ASP A 14 28.63 -22.95 -2.45
N ASP A 15 28.79 -23.07 -1.13
CA ASP A 15 29.29 -22.00 -0.25
C ASP A 15 30.60 -21.36 -0.73
N ARG A 16 31.44 -22.10 -1.48
CA ARG A 16 32.72 -21.60 -2.01
C ARG A 16 32.58 -20.50 -3.07
N CYS A 17 31.41 -20.37 -3.71
CA CYS A 17 31.14 -19.37 -4.74
C CYS A 17 29.93 -18.48 -4.40
N ALA A 18 29.32 -18.66 -3.23
CA ALA A 18 28.07 -18.02 -2.85
C ALA A 18 28.17 -16.49 -2.86
N GLU A 19 29.28 -15.90 -2.41
CA GLU A 19 29.46 -14.45 -2.33
C GLU A 19 29.56 -13.79 -3.72
N THR A 20 30.33 -14.40 -4.63
CA THR A 20 30.48 -13.90 -6.01
C THR A 20 29.17 -14.01 -6.79
N VAL A 21 28.44 -15.12 -6.63
CA VAL A 21 27.12 -15.30 -7.27
C VAL A 21 26.10 -14.34 -6.68
N ALA A 22 26.10 -14.15 -5.35
CA ALA A 22 25.23 -13.21 -4.67
C ALA A 22 25.45 -11.77 -5.17
N ALA A 23 26.71 -11.33 -5.29
CA ALA A 23 27.02 -10.00 -5.82
C ALA A 23 26.59 -9.83 -7.29
N GLY A 24 26.78 -10.86 -8.11
CA GLY A 24 26.31 -10.87 -9.50
C GLY A 24 24.79 -10.70 -9.61
N ILE A 25 24.04 -11.52 -8.86
CA ILE A 25 22.57 -11.46 -8.81
C ILE A 25 22.09 -10.08 -8.32
N ALA A 26 22.75 -9.53 -7.29
CA ALA A 26 22.36 -8.24 -6.73
C ALA A 26 22.59 -7.08 -7.73
N ASN A 27 23.66 -7.13 -8.52
CA ASN A 27 23.92 -6.16 -9.58
C ASN A 27 22.92 -6.29 -10.75
N GLU A 28 22.54 -7.51 -11.15
CA GLU A 28 21.50 -7.74 -12.16
C GLU A 28 20.14 -7.17 -11.74
N VAL A 29 19.76 -7.36 -10.48
CA VAL A 29 18.52 -6.82 -9.90
C VAL A 29 18.58 -5.29 -9.82
N SER A 30 19.74 -4.72 -9.48
CA SER A 30 19.94 -3.27 -9.42
C SER A 30 19.85 -2.61 -10.81
N GLU A 31 20.43 -3.23 -11.84
CA GLU A 31 20.28 -2.76 -13.22
C GLU A 31 18.84 -2.83 -13.70
N TRP A 32 18.13 -3.90 -13.36
CA TRP A 32 16.72 -4.04 -13.69
C TRP A 32 15.89 -2.94 -13.02
N ALA A 33 16.12 -2.68 -11.74
CA ALA A 33 15.45 -1.65 -10.97
C ALA A 33 15.67 -0.25 -11.57
N ALA A 34 16.90 0.07 -11.98
CA ALA A 34 17.23 1.31 -12.65
C ALA A 34 16.47 1.48 -13.97
N LYS A 35 16.33 0.39 -14.75
CA LYS A 35 15.61 0.40 -16.04
C LYS A 35 14.10 0.50 -15.90
N HIS A 36 13.52 0.05 -14.78
CA HIS A 36 12.06 -0.04 -14.57
C HIS A 36 11.51 1.03 -13.62
N GLY A 37 12.33 2.01 -13.20
CA GLY A 37 11.88 3.14 -12.40
C GLY A 37 11.76 2.86 -10.90
N HIS A 38 12.58 1.95 -10.38
CA HIS A 38 12.67 1.62 -8.95
C HIS A 38 14.01 2.13 -8.34
N PRO A 39 14.24 3.44 -8.26
CA PRO A 39 15.50 3.99 -7.76
C PRO A 39 15.81 3.60 -6.29
N GLU A 40 14.79 3.27 -5.51
CA GLU A 40 14.91 2.80 -4.12
C GLU A 40 15.60 1.43 -4.00
N LEU A 41 15.59 0.64 -5.08
CA LEU A 41 16.22 -0.67 -5.14
C LEU A 41 17.62 -0.62 -5.78
N VAL A 42 18.03 0.47 -6.41
CA VAL A 42 19.34 0.55 -7.10
C VAL A 42 20.46 0.68 -6.07
N ARG A 43 21.37 -0.31 -6.01
CA ARG A 43 22.55 -0.29 -5.13
C ARG A 43 23.76 -0.91 -5.83
N GLU A 44 24.95 -0.42 -5.54
CA GLU A 44 26.19 -1.08 -5.97
C GLU A 44 26.55 -2.16 -4.95
N TRP A 45 26.68 -3.41 -5.41
CA TRP A 45 27.03 -4.54 -4.54
C TRP A 45 28.46 -5.02 -4.82
N THR A 46 29.24 -5.15 -3.76
CA THR A 46 30.61 -5.67 -3.80
C THR A 46 30.64 -7.21 -3.75
N PRO A 47 31.70 -7.86 -4.27
CA PRO A 47 31.85 -9.33 -4.23
C PRO A 47 31.83 -9.97 -2.83
N ALA A 48 32.01 -9.19 -1.76
CA ALA A 48 31.89 -9.64 -0.37
C ALA A 48 30.45 -9.57 0.18
N ALA A 49 29.45 -9.47 -0.70
CA ALA A 49 28.05 -9.43 -0.32
C ALA A 49 27.63 -10.78 0.29
N GLN A 50 27.11 -10.75 1.51
CA GLN A 50 26.66 -11.98 2.14
C GLN A 50 25.39 -12.50 1.44
N PRO A 51 25.27 -13.81 1.17
CA PRO A 51 24.08 -14.40 0.56
C PRO A 51 22.78 -14.05 1.31
N ILE A 52 22.87 -13.88 2.63
CA ILE A 52 21.72 -13.53 3.48
C ILE A 52 21.19 -12.11 3.19
N GLU A 53 22.07 -11.18 2.83
CA GLU A 53 21.70 -9.81 2.47
C GLU A 53 21.09 -9.76 1.08
N VAL A 54 21.63 -10.55 0.15
CA VAL A 54 21.10 -10.68 -1.21
C VAL A 54 19.73 -11.37 -1.21
N ARG A 55 19.50 -12.36 -0.34
CA ARG A 55 18.15 -12.94 -0.12
C ARG A 55 17.15 -11.88 0.35
N LYS A 56 17.51 -11.07 1.35
CA LYS A 56 16.65 -9.97 1.83
C LYS A 56 16.36 -8.96 0.73
N TYR A 57 17.39 -8.61 -0.05
CA TYR A 57 17.26 -7.68 -1.16
C TYR A 57 16.35 -8.22 -2.27
N LEU A 58 16.50 -9.49 -2.65
CA LEU A 58 15.59 -10.18 -3.58
C LEU A 58 14.15 -10.22 -3.06
N ALA A 59 13.95 -10.46 -1.76
CA ALA A 59 12.62 -10.41 -1.14
C ALA A 59 12.01 -9.00 -1.22
N MET A 60 12.81 -7.94 -1.02
CA MET A 60 12.35 -6.56 -1.21
C MET A 60 12.01 -6.26 -2.67
N ALA A 61 12.82 -6.73 -3.62
CA ALA A 61 12.54 -6.58 -5.04
C ALA A 61 11.27 -7.35 -5.45
N ILE A 62 11.06 -8.56 -4.95
CA ILE A 62 9.81 -9.30 -5.13
C ILE A 62 8.64 -8.51 -4.55
N ALA A 63 8.75 -7.96 -3.34
CA ALA A 63 7.67 -7.18 -2.73
C ALA A 63 7.38 -5.85 -3.45
N ALA A 64 8.37 -5.25 -4.10
CA ALA A 64 8.22 -4.03 -4.89
C ALA A 64 7.65 -4.28 -6.30
N THR A 65 7.86 -5.49 -6.84
CA THR A 65 7.49 -5.88 -8.21
C THR A 65 6.27 -6.76 -8.27
N ALA A 66 5.99 -7.51 -7.21
CA ALA A 66 4.64 -7.88 -6.83
C ALA A 66 3.94 -6.55 -6.53
N GLU A 67 3.36 -5.98 -7.58
CA GLU A 67 2.26 -5.03 -7.58
C GLU A 67 1.93 -4.59 -6.14
N LYS A 68 2.42 -3.39 -5.76
CA LYS A 68 2.04 -2.66 -4.53
C LYS A 68 0.65 -3.12 -4.17
N PRO A 69 0.42 -3.78 -3.02
CA PRO A 69 -0.79 -4.58 -2.81
C PRO A 69 -1.96 -3.72 -3.27
N GLU A 70 -2.51 -4.06 -4.45
CA GLU A 70 -3.83 -3.60 -4.85
C GLU A 70 -4.64 -3.89 -3.60
N PRO A 71 -5.21 -2.86 -2.95
CA PRO A 71 -5.90 -3.08 -1.69
C PRO A 71 -6.98 -4.11 -2.01
N GLY A 72 -6.71 -5.36 -1.63
CA GLY A 72 -7.56 -6.49 -1.92
C GLY A 72 -8.95 -6.12 -1.46
N PRO A 73 -10.00 -6.49 -2.22
CA PRO A 73 -11.29 -5.82 -2.25
C PRO A 73 -11.63 -5.26 -0.88
N GLU A 74 -11.34 -3.98 -0.68
CA GLU A 74 -11.43 -3.37 0.65
C GLU A 74 -12.84 -3.70 1.15
N PRO A 75 -12.99 -4.40 2.29
CA PRO A 75 -14.30 -4.79 2.76
C PRO A 75 -15.11 -3.51 2.89
N LEU A 76 -16.11 -3.38 2.03
CA LEU A 76 -16.97 -2.21 1.98
C LEU A 76 -17.56 -2.05 3.37
N LEU A 77 -17.25 -0.92 4.00
CA LEU A 77 -17.61 -0.67 5.37
C LEU A 77 -19.09 -0.29 5.41
N SER A 78 -19.83 -1.01 6.24
CA SER A 78 -21.19 -0.67 6.56
C SER A 78 -21.22 0.55 7.51
N PRO A 79 -22.32 1.33 7.54
CA PRO A 79 -22.46 2.46 8.46
C PRO A 79 -22.15 2.17 9.94
N PRO A 80 -22.51 0.99 10.52
CA PRO A 80 -22.12 0.67 11.89
C PRO A 80 -20.61 0.43 12.04
N GLU A 81 -19.94 -0.18 11.06
CA GLU A 81 -18.47 -0.36 11.12
C GLU A 81 -17.74 0.98 11.00
N VAL A 82 -18.22 1.88 10.14
CA VAL A 82 -17.69 3.25 10.07
C VAL A 82 -17.89 4.00 11.39
N ALA A 83 -19.04 3.80 12.04
CA ALA A 83 -19.33 4.38 13.35
C ALA A 83 -18.34 3.90 14.44
N GLU A 84 -18.03 2.61 14.47
CA GLU A 84 -17.01 2.05 15.38
C GLU A 84 -15.62 2.65 15.12
N LEU A 85 -15.20 2.74 13.85
CA LEU A 85 -13.90 3.28 13.46
C LEU A 85 -13.76 4.78 13.74
N THR A 86 -14.84 5.53 13.58
CA THR A 86 -14.87 6.99 13.80
C THR A 86 -15.25 7.38 15.23
N GLY A 87 -15.57 6.40 16.08
CA GLY A 87 -16.10 6.62 17.44
C GLY A 87 -17.39 7.46 17.45
N SER A 88 -18.17 7.43 16.37
CA SER A 88 -19.38 8.25 16.16
C SER A 88 -20.63 7.38 16.10
N ALA A 89 -21.83 7.94 16.29
CA ALA A 89 -23.05 7.15 16.24
C ALA A 89 -23.39 6.73 14.79
N PRO A 90 -23.94 5.52 14.55
CA PRO A 90 -24.33 5.07 13.21
C PRO A 90 -25.33 6.01 12.51
N GLU A 91 -26.20 6.66 13.29
CA GLU A 91 -27.14 7.68 12.80
C GLU A 91 -26.41 8.90 12.23
N THR A 92 -25.35 9.35 12.92
CA THR A 92 -24.49 10.46 12.47
C THR A 92 -23.77 10.10 11.16
N VAL A 93 -23.31 8.84 11.02
CA VAL A 93 -22.71 8.36 9.77
C VAL A 93 -23.74 8.38 8.63
N ILE A 94 -24.97 7.95 8.88
CA ILE A 94 -26.06 8.01 7.88
C ILE A 94 -26.35 9.46 7.48
N GLU A 95 -26.35 10.39 8.42
CA GLU A 95 -26.49 11.82 8.13
C GLU A 95 -25.33 12.36 7.28
N TRP A 96 -24.09 11.97 7.56
CA TRP A 96 -22.93 12.35 6.73
C TRP A 96 -23.08 11.85 5.29
N ILE A 97 -23.60 10.63 5.12
CA ILE A 97 -23.85 10.07 3.79
C ILE A 97 -24.97 10.85 3.08
N LYS A 98 -26.07 11.15 3.79
CA LYS A 98 -27.21 11.90 3.23
C LYS A 98 -26.88 13.35 2.87
N THR A 99 -26.03 13.99 3.67
CA THR A 99 -25.58 15.37 3.44
C THR A 99 -24.46 15.47 2.40
N GLY A 100 -23.93 14.35 1.93
CA GLY A 100 -22.81 14.29 0.98
C GLY A 100 -21.45 14.59 1.62
N PHE A 101 -21.39 14.63 2.95
CA PHE A 101 -20.17 14.86 3.73
C PHE A 101 -19.27 13.62 3.74
N LEU A 102 -19.86 12.42 3.68
CA LEU A 102 -19.17 11.15 3.49
C LEU A 102 -19.64 10.50 2.18
N LYS A 103 -18.69 10.14 1.31
CA LYS A 103 -19.01 9.41 0.07
C LYS A 103 -19.37 7.96 0.42
N ALA A 104 -20.55 7.53 0.00
CA ALA A 104 -20.97 6.14 0.09
C ALA A 104 -21.67 5.71 -1.18
N SER A 105 -21.52 4.44 -1.52
CA SER A 105 -22.26 3.79 -2.59
C SER A 105 -23.52 3.14 -2.01
N ASN A 106 -24.70 3.47 -2.54
CA ASN A 106 -25.92 2.77 -2.18
C ASN A 106 -26.04 1.51 -3.05
N LEU A 107 -25.77 0.34 -2.46
CA LEU A 107 -25.90 -0.96 -3.13
C LEU A 107 -27.31 -1.56 -2.99
N ALA A 108 -28.29 -0.81 -2.51
CA ALA A 108 -29.67 -1.31 -2.43
C ALA A 108 -30.33 -1.36 -3.81
N THR A 109 -30.93 -2.52 -4.10
CA THR A 109 -31.84 -2.74 -5.22
C THR A 109 -33.32 -2.73 -4.80
N GLY A 110 -33.63 -2.37 -3.54
CA GLY A 110 -34.99 -2.39 -2.96
C GLY A 110 -35.28 -1.25 -1.95
N GLN A 111 -36.35 -1.38 -1.15
CA GLN A 111 -36.86 -0.32 -0.26
C GLN A 111 -35.95 0.07 0.93
N ARG A 112 -34.92 -0.72 1.26
CA ARG A 112 -33.99 -0.42 2.36
C ARG A 112 -32.62 -0.04 1.79
N PRO A 113 -32.19 1.23 1.92
CA PRO A 113 -30.88 1.66 1.44
C PRO A 113 -29.77 0.90 2.17
N ARG A 114 -28.80 0.41 1.41
CA ARG A 114 -27.64 -0.33 1.92
C ARG A 114 -26.41 0.46 1.50
N TYR A 115 -26.09 1.44 2.33
CA TYR A 115 -24.91 2.27 2.13
C TYR A 115 -23.66 1.45 2.42
N MET A 116 -22.67 1.62 1.58
CA MET A 116 -21.37 0.96 1.63
C MET A 116 -20.31 2.02 1.39
N VAL A 117 -19.42 2.20 2.35
CA VAL A 117 -18.36 3.20 2.34
C VAL A 117 -17.06 2.49 1.98
N LYS A 118 -16.29 3.05 1.05
CA LYS A 118 -14.94 2.55 0.79
C LYS A 118 -14.00 3.08 1.88
N PRO A 119 -13.10 2.26 2.44
CA PRO A 119 -12.08 2.75 3.38
C PRO A 119 -11.30 3.97 2.86
N ALA A 120 -10.93 3.98 1.57
CA ALA A 120 -10.31 5.16 0.95
C ALA A 120 -11.14 6.45 1.06
N ASP A 121 -12.47 6.38 0.89
CA ASP A 121 -13.36 7.54 1.04
C ASP A 121 -13.48 7.98 2.51
N LEU A 122 -13.37 7.03 3.46
CA LEU A 122 -13.34 7.32 4.90
C LEU A 122 -12.02 7.98 5.31
N ASP A 123 -10.89 7.55 4.75
CA ASP A 123 -9.58 8.16 5.00
C ASP A 123 -9.50 9.58 4.43
N ASP A 124 -10.02 9.80 3.22
CA ASP A 124 -10.18 11.14 2.63
C ASP A 124 -11.02 12.06 3.52
N PHE A 125 -12.10 11.50 4.09
CA PHE A 125 -12.96 12.19 5.03
C PHE A 125 -12.24 12.58 6.33
N LEU A 126 -11.53 11.64 6.95
CA LEU A 126 -10.75 11.87 8.17
C LEU A 126 -9.64 12.89 7.93
N THR A 127 -8.96 12.80 6.79
CA THR A 127 -7.92 13.75 6.36
C THR A 127 -8.51 15.15 6.19
N SER A 128 -9.67 15.26 5.53
CA SER A 128 -10.38 16.54 5.35
C SER A 128 -10.85 17.16 6.67
N ARG A 129 -11.15 16.34 7.68
CA ARG A 129 -11.55 16.78 9.02
C ARG A 129 -10.37 17.23 9.89
N GLN A 130 -9.17 16.69 9.66
CA GLN A 130 -7.95 17.08 10.37
C GLN A 130 -7.36 18.41 9.91
N VAL A 131 -7.69 18.87 8.69
CA VAL A 131 -7.34 20.24 8.30
C VAL A 131 -8.16 21.19 9.17
N PRO A 132 -7.53 21.98 10.06
CA PRO A 132 -8.26 23.01 10.77
C PRO A 132 -8.84 23.92 9.68
N ARG A 133 -10.15 24.13 9.72
CA ARG A 133 -10.83 25.08 8.83
C ARG A 133 -10.37 26.50 9.18
N ALA A 134 -9.14 26.83 8.83
CA ALA A 134 -8.55 28.16 8.91
C ALA A 134 -9.16 29.01 7.79
N ASN A 135 -10.45 29.35 7.91
CA ASN A 135 -11.07 30.54 7.32
C ASN A 135 -12.59 30.59 7.55
N ALA A 136 -13.03 30.51 8.81
CA ALA A 136 -14.34 31.04 9.21
C ALA A 136 -14.24 32.42 9.89
N PHE A 137 -13.03 32.98 10.01
CA PHE A 137 -12.80 34.31 10.58
C PHE A 137 -12.23 35.29 9.55
N ARG A 138 -13.04 35.63 8.56
CA ARG A 138 -13.06 37.02 8.10
C ARG A 138 -14.38 37.62 8.56
N ALA A 139 -14.36 37.99 9.84
CA ALA A 139 -15.34 38.86 10.44
C ALA A 139 -15.41 40.15 9.62
N ARG A 140 -16.63 40.51 9.21
CA ARG A 140 -16.98 41.85 8.74
C ARG A 140 -17.59 42.58 9.93
N PRO A 141 -17.00 43.70 10.33
CA PRO A 141 -17.78 44.94 10.32
C PRO A 141 -17.17 45.97 9.37
#